data_AF-A0A927TVW2-F1
#
_entry.id   AF-A0A927TVW2-F1
#
_cell.length_a   1.000
_cell.length_b   1.000
_cell.length_c   1.000
_cell.angle_alpha   90.00
_cell.angle_beta   90.00
_cell.angle_gamma   90.00
#
_symmetry.space_group_name_H-M   'P 1'
#
loop_
_entity.id
_entity.type
_entity.pdbx_description
1 polymer ?
#
loop_
_entity_poly.entity_id
_entity_poly.type
_entity_poly.pdbx_seq_one_letter_code
_entity_poly.pdbx_strand_id
1 'polypeptide(L)'
;MKFLFRHIHRFLVNFFRCGVTGWCMEILYTSFQSFRKKDPKLTGTTSLWMFPIYGMAAALEPLFHFCRKRSCHNRGICYAIVFFGAEYLFGYLLNKKKSCPWNYANCKWNIHSLIRLDFFPLWFTTGLIMEHMVTKTPLPEKHRLTGATRKQDHP
;
A
#
# COMPACT_ATOMS: atom_id res chain seq x y z
N MET A 1 21.64 10.47 15.91
CA MET A 1 20.42 9.70 16.31
C MET A 1 19.08 10.34 15.91
N LYS A 2 18.80 11.63 16.19
CA LYS A 2 17.50 12.26 15.90
C LYS A 2 17.07 12.24 14.42
N PHE A 3 18.00 12.15 13.47
CA PHE A 3 17.69 12.02 12.04
C PHE A 3 17.20 10.62 11.67
N LEU A 4 17.92 9.57 12.09
CA LEU A 4 17.56 8.18 11.87
C LEU A 4 16.22 7.82 12.52
N PHE A 5 15.99 8.26 13.76
CA PHE A 5 14.72 8.04 14.47
C PHE A 5 13.52 8.66 13.72
N ARG A 6 13.68 9.86 13.16
CA ARG A 6 12.64 10.49 12.33
C ARG A 6 12.37 9.71 11.05
N HIS A 7 13.39 9.14 10.43
CA HIS A 7 13.24 8.34 9.23
C HIS A 7 12.51 7.02 9.50
N ILE A 8 12.87 6.34 10.58
CA ILE A 8 12.22 5.09 11.02
C ILE A 8 10.77 5.36 11.41
N HIS A 9 10.51 6.43 12.18
CA HIS A 9 9.15 6.78 12.56
C HIS A 9 8.26 7.08 11.35
N ARG A 10 8.75 7.85 10.37
CA ARG A 10 8.00 8.09 9.11
C ARG A 10 7.71 6.80 8.37
N PHE A 11 8.72 5.94 8.23
CA PHE A 11 8.55 4.64 7.59
C PHE A 11 7.48 3.81 8.29
N LEU A 12 7.48 3.75 9.62
CA LEU A 12 6.47 3.01 10.38
C LEU A 12 5.07 3.60 10.19
N VAL A 13 4.90 4.92 10.26
CA VAL A 13 3.61 5.57 10.01
C VAL A 13 3.10 5.26 8.60
N ASN A 14 3.97 5.36 7.60
CA ASN A 14 3.63 5.01 6.22
C ASN A 14 3.30 3.51 6.09
N PHE A 15 4.05 2.64 6.75
CA PHE A 15 3.82 1.19 6.77
C PHE A 15 2.42 0.86 7.32
N PHE A 16 2.04 1.42 8.46
CA PHE A 16 0.72 1.19 9.03
C PHE A 16 -0.40 1.75 8.14
N ARG A 17 -0.21 2.94 7.56
CA ARG A 17 -1.23 3.54 6.66
C ARG A 17 -1.39 2.75 5.37
N CYS A 18 -0.30 2.35 4.73
CA CYS A 18 -0.32 1.50 3.55
C CYS A 18 -0.90 0.12 3.87
N GLY A 19 -0.52 -0.47 5.01
CA GLY A 19 -1.04 -1.74 5.50
C GLY A 19 -2.55 -1.72 5.70
N VAL A 20 -3.06 -0.76 6.49
CA VAL A 20 -4.50 -0.61 6.74
C VAL A 20 -5.26 -0.32 5.45
N THR A 21 -4.75 0.57 4.60
CA THR A 21 -5.43 0.94 3.35
C THR A 21 -5.52 -0.23 2.37
N GLY A 22 -4.42 -0.96 2.17
CA GLY A 22 -4.41 -2.16 1.34
C GLY A 22 -5.34 -3.23 1.88
N TRP A 23 -5.33 -3.42 3.20
CA TRP A 23 -6.22 -4.37 3.88
C TRP A 23 -7.70 -4.01 3.72
N CYS A 24 -8.07 -2.74 3.90
CA CYS A 24 -9.42 -2.26 3.65
C CYS A 24 -9.83 -2.42 2.18
N MET A 25 -8.94 -2.12 1.22
CA MET A 25 -9.22 -2.29 -0.20
C MET A 25 -9.46 -3.76 -0.56
N GLU A 26 -8.72 -4.70 0.05
CA GLU A 26 -8.93 -6.13 -0.18
C GLU A 26 -10.28 -6.61 0.38
N ILE A 27 -10.67 -6.14 1.58
CA ILE A 27 -11.99 -6.43 2.16
C ILE A 27 -13.09 -5.88 1.24
N LEU A 28 -12.98 -4.63 0.78
CA LEU A 28 -13.94 -4.04 -0.14
C LEU A 28 -14.04 -4.82 -1.46
N TYR A 29 -12.90 -5.23 -2.00
CA TYR A 29 -12.84 -6.00 -3.24
C TYR A 29 -13.48 -7.39 -3.10
N THR A 30 -13.22 -8.08 -1.99
CA THR A 30 -13.83 -9.40 -1.72
C THR A 30 -15.32 -9.29 -1.42
N SER A 31 -15.75 -8.28 -0.65
CA SER A 31 -17.16 -7.96 -0.45
C SER A 31 -17.88 -7.63 -1.76
N PHE A 32 -17.24 -6.88 -2.67
CA PHE A 32 -17.81 -6.56 -3.98
C PHE A 32 -17.94 -7.80 -4.87
N GLN A 33 -16.98 -8.74 -4.81
CA GLN A 33 -17.13 -10.02 -5.48
C GLN A 33 -18.28 -10.86 -4.91
N SER A 34 -18.47 -10.87 -3.59
CA SER A 34 -19.62 -11.52 -2.93
C SER A 34 -20.95 -10.91 -3.36
N PHE A 35 -20.99 -9.57 -3.48
CA PHE A 35 -22.15 -8.86 -4.03
C PHE A 35 -22.48 -9.30 -5.46
N ARG A 36 -21.47 -9.39 -6.34
CA ARG A 36 -21.66 -9.84 -7.73
C ARG A 36 -22.17 -11.27 -7.83
N LYS A 37 -21.90 -12.11 -6.82
CA LYS A 37 -22.42 -13.48 -6.70
C LYS A 37 -23.84 -13.54 -6.09
N LYS A 38 -24.48 -12.38 -5.87
CA LYS A 38 -25.80 -12.23 -5.24
C LYS A 38 -25.89 -12.78 -3.81
N ASP A 39 -24.77 -12.84 -3.09
CA ASP A 39 -24.79 -13.18 -1.67
C ASP A 39 -25.10 -11.90 -0.85
N PRO A 40 -26.24 -11.83 -0.13
CA PRO A 40 -26.64 -10.65 0.63
C PRO A 40 -25.73 -10.40 1.85
N LYS A 41 -24.88 -11.36 2.25
CA LYS A 41 -24.02 -11.23 3.43
C LYS A 41 -22.80 -10.34 3.21
N LEU A 42 -22.47 -9.98 1.95
CA LEU A 42 -21.38 -9.04 1.60
C LEU A 42 -20.05 -9.32 2.33
N THR A 43 -19.77 -10.58 2.66
CA THR A 43 -18.62 -10.93 3.50
C THR A 43 -17.33 -10.66 2.73
N GLY A 44 -16.48 -9.82 3.31
CA GLY A 44 -15.11 -9.60 2.85
C GLY A 44 -14.16 -10.48 3.64
N THR A 45 -13.34 -11.26 2.95
CA THR A 45 -12.37 -12.16 3.56
C THR A 45 -10.97 -11.71 3.17
N THR A 46 -10.08 -11.60 4.14
CA THR A 46 -8.69 -11.20 3.93
C THR A 46 -7.78 -11.99 4.88
N SER A 47 -6.52 -12.18 4.48
CA SER A 47 -5.54 -12.88 5.29
C SER A 47 -4.69 -11.90 6.10
N LEU A 48 -4.34 -12.29 7.33
CA LEU A 48 -3.46 -11.50 8.19
C LEU A 48 -2.06 -11.29 7.56
N TRP A 49 -1.63 -12.20 6.69
CA TRP A 49 -0.37 -12.10 5.96
C TRP A 49 -0.37 -11.01 4.89
N MET A 50 -1.53 -10.53 4.44
CA MET A 50 -1.63 -9.45 3.46
C MET A 50 -1.28 -8.09 4.05
N PHE A 51 -1.54 -7.90 5.34
CA PHE A 51 -1.21 -6.66 6.04
C PHE A 51 0.27 -6.27 5.92
N PRO A 52 1.25 -7.12 6.27
CA PRO A 52 2.66 -6.77 6.12
C PRO A 52 3.07 -6.60 4.65
N ILE A 53 2.46 -7.33 3.72
CA ILE A 53 2.73 -7.18 2.27
C ILE A 53 2.32 -5.79 1.79
N TYR A 54 1.12 -5.33 2.14
CA TYR A 54 0.67 -3.98 1.82
C TYR A 54 1.45 -2.91 2.59
N GLY A 55 1.83 -3.16 3.84
CA GLY A 55 2.68 -2.25 4.62
C GLY A 55 4.04 -2.02 3.96
N MET A 56 4.64 -3.05 3.36
CA MET A 56 5.91 -2.93 2.63
C MET A 56 5.82 -2.02 1.40
N ALA A 57 4.63 -1.68 0.90
CA ALA A 57 4.49 -0.66 -0.14
C ALA A 57 5.02 0.71 0.32
N ALA A 58 5.09 0.97 1.63
CA ALA A 58 5.76 2.15 2.18
C ALA A 58 7.27 2.19 1.87
N ALA A 59 7.92 1.04 1.69
CA ALA A 59 9.33 0.96 1.30
C ALA A 59 9.57 1.41 -0.16
N LEU A 60 8.51 1.52 -0.96
CA LEU A 60 8.56 2.01 -2.34
C LEU A 60 8.43 3.54 -2.42
N GLU A 61 8.41 4.25 -1.29
CA GLU A 61 8.51 5.70 -1.22
C GLU A 61 9.58 6.32 -2.16
N PRO A 62 10.84 5.88 -2.18
CA PRO A 62 11.84 6.42 -3.11
C PRO A 62 11.49 6.17 -4.59
N LEU A 63 10.88 5.03 -4.90
CA LEU A 63 10.41 4.70 -6.25
C LEU A 63 9.27 5.65 -6.68
N PHE A 64 8.33 5.92 -5.77
CA PHE A 64 7.23 6.86 -6.01
C PHE A 64 7.76 8.26 -6.32
N HIS A 65 8.72 8.75 -5.54
CA HIS A 65 9.36 10.05 -5.79
C HIS A 65 10.10 10.12 -7.13
N PHE A 66 10.79 9.04 -7.52
CA PHE A 66 11.50 8.95 -8.80
C PHE A 66 10.53 8.96 -9.99
N CYS A 67 9.47 8.16 -9.93
CA CYS A 67 8.50 8.03 -11.01
C CYS A 67 7.55 9.23 -11.13
N ARG A 68 7.43 10.09 -10.10
CA ARG A 68 6.52 11.26 -10.07
C ARG A 68 6.69 12.22 -11.25
N LYS A 69 7.89 12.31 -11.83
CA LYS A 69 8.20 13.17 -12.99
C LYS A 69 7.65 12.65 -14.33
N ARG A 70 7.15 11.41 -14.38
CA ARG A 70 6.57 10.79 -15.58
C ARG A 70 5.05 11.01 -15.65
N SER A 71 4.45 10.76 -16.81
CA SER A 71 3.00 10.85 -17.01
C SER A 71 2.24 9.89 -16.09
N CYS A 72 1.00 10.25 -15.73
CA CYS A 72 0.14 9.47 -14.83
C CYS A 72 -0.01 8.00 -15.27
N HIS A 73 -0.16 7.77 -16.57
CA HIS A 73 -0.29 6.44 -17.15
C HIS A 73 0.97 5.58 -16.95
N ASN A 74 2.15 6.14 -17.24
CA ASN A 74 3.42 5.43 -17.10
C ASN A 74 3.74 5.11 -15.62
N ARG A 75 3.34 6.00 -14.71
CA ARG A 75 3.45 5.78 -13.26
C ARG A 75 2.63 4.59 -12.81
N GLY A 76 1.32 4.58 -13.13
CA GLY A 76 0.46 3.49 -12.73
C GLY A 76 0.86 2.14 -13.33
N ILE A 77 1.34 2.10 -14.59
CA ILE A 77 1.91 0.88 -15.19
C ILE A 77 3.14 0.42 -14.40
N CYS A 78 4.08 1.32 -14.12
CA CYS A 78 5.29 1.00 -13.38
C CYS A 78 4.97 0.42 -11.99
N TYR A 79 4.03 1.03 -11.28
CA TYR A 79 3.62 0.54 -9.96
C TYR A 79 2.93 -0.82 -10.04
N ALA A 80 2.06 -1.04 -11.03
CA ALA A 80 1.41 -2.33 -11.22
C ALA A 80 2.43 -3.45 -11.49
N ILE A 81 3.46 -3.19 -12.31
CA ILE A 81 4.54 -4.16 -12.57
C ILE A 81 5.31 -4.48 -11.28
N VAL A 82 5.67 -3.47 -10.50
CA VAL A 82 6.39 -3.66 -9.23
C VAL A 82 5.55 -4.43 -8.22
N PHE A 83 4.26 -4.13 -8.11
CA PHE A 83 3.35 -4.85 -7.22
C PHE A 83 3.15 -6.30 -7.65
N PHE A 84 3.01 -6.58 -8.94
CA PHE A 84 2.97 -7.95 -9.44
C PHE A 84 4.27 -8.71 -9.15
N GLY A 85 5.42 -8.06 -9.33
CA GLY A 85 6.72 -8.66 -8.97
C GLY A 85 6.81 -8.98 -7.48
N ALA A 86 6.35 -8.07 -6.61
CA ALA A 86 6.29 -8.29 -5.17
C ALA A 86 5.32 -9.43 -4.82
N GLU A 87 4.11 -9.43 -5.36
CA GLU A 87 3.10 -10.48 -5.15
C GLU A 87 3.66 -11.85 -5.55
N TYR A 88 4.34 -11.94 -6.69
CA TYR A 88 5.00 -13.16 -7.12
C TYR A 88 6.09 -13.61 -6.16
N LEU A 89 6.98 -12.70 -5.75
CA LEU A 89 8.09 -13.02 -4.85
C LEU A 89 7.59 -13.49 -3.49
N PHE A 90 6.65 -12.75 -2.88
CA PHE A 90 6.07 -13.14 -1.60
C PHE A 90 5.25 -14.41 -1.72
N GLY A 91 4.45 -14.55 -2.78
CA GLY A 91 3.70 -15.77 -3.06
C GLY A 91 4.62 -16.99 -3.21
N TYR A 92 5.71 -16.86 -3.96
CA TYR A 92 6.70 -17.93 -4.14
C TYR A 92 7.40 -18.31 -2.82
N LEU A 93 7.85 -17.30 -2.05
CA LEU A 93 8.50 -17.50 -0.75
C LEU A 93 7.56 -18.15 0.28
N LEU A 94 6.30 -17.72 0.32
CA LEU A 94 5.29 -18.27 1.24
C LEU A 94 4.82 -19.65 0.80
N ASN A 95 4.75 -19.92 -0.51
CA ASN A 95 4.42 -21.23 -1.05
C ASN A 95 5.49 -22.27 -0.69
N LYS A 96 6.77 -21.90 -0.70
CA LYS A 96 7.86 -22.77 -0.21
C LYS A 96 7.67 -23.19 1.26
N LYS A 97 7.00 -22.36 2.06
CA LYS A 97 6.67 -22.62 3.48
C LYS A 97 5.24 -23.17 3.68
N LYS A 98 4.54 -23.58 2.60
CA LYS A 98 3.13 -24.03 2.59
C LYS A 98 2.15 -23.06 3.29
N SER A 99 2.53 -21.80 3.45
CA SER A 99 1.76 -20.77 4.16
C SER A 99 1.22 -19.71 3.21
N CYS A 100 1.17 -20.01 1.90
CA CYS A 100 0.67 -19.08 0.90
C CYS A 100 -0.83 -18.83 1.16
N PRO A 101 -1.22 -17.60 1.53
CA PRO A 101 -2.60 -17.31 1.93
C PRO A 101 -3.57 -17.24 0.76
N TRP A 102 -3.06 -17.17 -0.47
CA TRP A 102 -3.84 -17.11 -1.69
C TRP A 102 -3.42 -18.21 -2.65
N ASN A 103 -4.40 -18.71 -3.41
CA ASN A 103 -4.18 -19.66 -4.49
C ASN A 103 -5.15 -19.33 -5.63
N TYR A 104 -4.60 -18.92 -6.76
CA TYR A 104 -5.35 -18.50 -7.94
C TYR A 104 -5.44 -19.58 -9.03
N ALA A 105 -5.16 -20.85 -8.71
CA ALA A 105 -5.14 -21.96 -9.68
C ALA A 105 -6.41 -22.07 -10.53
N ASN A 106 -7.56 -21.73 -9.96
CA ASN A 106 -8.87 -21.85 -10.62
C ASN A 106 -9.26 -20.63 -11.48
N CYS A 107 -8.37 -19.64 -11.65
CA CYS A 107 -8.66 -18.42 -12.42
C CYS A 107 -8.04 -18.48 -13.82
N LYS A 108 -8.74 -18.00 -14.86
CA LYS A 108 -8.26 -18.07 -16.26
C LYS A 108 -6.94 -17.33 -16.51
N TRP A 109 -6.76 -16.14 -15.92
CA TRP A 109 -5.60 -15.29 -16.15
C TRP A 109 -4.59 -15.34 -15.00
N ASN A 110 -4.37 -16.54 -14.45
CA ASN A 110 -3.39 -16.75 -13.40
C ASN A 110 -1.99 -17.05 -13.97
N ILE A 111 -0.94 -16.60 -13.29
CA ILE A 111 0.44 -17.01 -13.54
C ILE A 111 0.90 -17.82 -12.32
N HIS A 112 1.22 -19.10 -12.53
CA HIS A 112 1.66 -20.05 -11.49
C HIS A 112 0.74 -20.11 -10.27
N SER A 113 -0.54 -19.78 -10.40
CA SER A 113 -1.51 -19.64 -9.28
C SER A 113 -1.15 -18.57 -8.23
N LEU A 114 -0.14 -17.73 -8.49
CA LEU A 114 0.38 -16.75 -7.54
C LEU A 114 0.00 -15.31 -7.90
N ILE A 115 -0.13 -15.00 -9.20
CA ILE A 115 -0.55 -13.69 -9.70
C ILE A 115 -1.83 -13.84 -10.52
N ARG A 116 -2.72 -12.84 -10.47
CA ARG A 116 -3.82 -12.67 -11.44
C ARG A 116 -3.62 -11.41 -12.27
N LEU A 117 -3.48 -11.56 -13.59
CA LEU A 117 -3.32 -10.41 -14.49
C LEU A 117 -4.57 -9.53 -14.53
N ASP A 118 -5.75 -10.09 -14.27
CA ASP A 118 -7.02 -9.36 -14.14
C ASP A 118 -6.97 -8.26 -13.07
N PHE A 119 -6.02 -8.33 -12.14
CA PHE A 119 -5.84 -7.34 -11.08
C PHE A 119 -5.05 -6.13 -11.54
N PHE A 120 -4.59 -6.08 -12.79
CA PHE A 120 -3.81 -4.98 -13.30
C PHE A 120 -4.49 -3.61 -13.05
N PRO A 121 -5.80 -3.40 -13.34
CA PRO A 121 -6.46 -2.13 -13.05
C PRO A 121 -6.51 -1.80 -11.54
N LEU A 122 -6.65 -2.83 -10.70
CA LEU A 122 -6.65 -2.69 -9.24
C LEU A 122 -5.26 -2.28 -8.74
N TRP A 123 -4.20 -2.90 -9.24
CA TRP A 123 -2.83 -2.56 -8.88
C TRP A 123 -2.40 -1.20 -9.42
N PHE A 124 -2.84 -0.83 -10.63
CA PHE A 124 -2.64 0.50 -11.20
C PHE A 124 -3.23 1.58 -10.30
N THR A 125 -4.50 1.44 -9.93
CA THR A 125 -5.21 2.41 -9.08
C THR A 125 -4.63 2.44 -7.67
N THR A 126 -4.33 1.28 -7.09
CA THR A 126 -3.68 1.17 -5.77
C THR A 126 -2.33 1.88 -5.77
N GLY A 127 -1.52 1.74 -6.83
CA GLY A 127 -0.22 2.41 -6.95
C GLY A 127 -0.33 3.93 -6.88
N LEU A 128 -1.31 4.51 -7.58
CA LEU A 128 -1.56 5.95 -7.56
C LEU A 128 -2.08 6.43 -6.19
N ILE A 129 -2.95 5.65 -5.53
CA ILE A 129 -3.44 5.95 -4.18
C ILE A 129 -2.29 5.93 -3.18
N MET A 130 -1.44 4.88 -3.22
CA MET A 130 -0.29 4.72 -2.33
C MET A 130 0.73 5.85 -2.53
N GLU A 131 1.04 6.20 -3.78
CA GLU A 131 1.89 7.35 -4.07
C GLU A 131 1.31 8.63 -3.46
N HIS A 132 0.00 8.86 -3.60
CA HIS A 132 -0.66 10.04 -3.04
C HIS A 132 -0.55 10.09 -1.51
N MET A 133 -0.77 8.96 -0.83
CA MET A 133 -0.72 8.89 0.63
C MET A 133 0.69 9.08 1.18
N VAL A 134 1.67 8.44 0.56
CA VAL A 134 3.07 8.49 1.00
C VAL A 134 3.65 9.89 0.73
N THR A 135 3.39 10.47 -0.44
CA THR A 135 3.96 11.78 -0.81
C THR A 135 3.32 12.98 -0.12
N LYS A 136 2.06 12.86 0.34
CA LYS A 136 1.36 13.94 1.05
C LYS A 136 1.58 13.97 2.55
N THR A 137 2.24 12.96 3.14
CA THR A 137 2.43 12.93 4.59
C THR A 137 3.35 14.08 5.00
N PRO A 138 2.82 15.15 5.65
CA PRO A 138 3.64 16.25 6.09
C PRO A 138 4.53 15.73 7.22
N LEU A 139 5.72 16.30 7.36
CA LEU A 139 6.56 16.08 8.54
C LEU A 139 5.68 16.31 9.79
N PRO A 140 5.81 15.51 10.87
CA PRO A 140 5.24 15.91 12.15
C PRO A 140 5.82 17.28 12.47
N GLU A 141 4.97 18.31 12.37
CA GLU A 141 5.31 19.71 12.61
C GLU A 141 5.80 19.76 14.05
N LYS A 142 7.12 19.87 14.20
CA LYS A 142 7.76 20.06 15.49
C LYS A 142 7.23 21.39 16.01
N HIS A 143 6.26 21.32 16.93
CA HIS A 143 5.80 22.38 17.80
C HIS A 143 6.10 23.81 17.29
N ARG A 144 5.05 24.44 16.78
CA ARG A 144 4.82 25.88 16.75
C ARG A 144 4.90 26.49 18.17
N LEU A 145 6.05 26.36 18.84
CA LEU A 145 6.34 26.91 20.18
C LEU A 145 7.32 28.09 20.14
N THR A 146 7.64 28.64 18.97
CA THR A 146 8.45 29.85 18.85
C THR A 146 7.65 31.09 18.43
N GLY A 147 6.31 31.02 18.43
CA GLY A 147 5.42 32.12 18.03
C GLY A 147 4.71 32.87 19.16
N ALA A 148 4.84 32.46 20.43
CA ALA A 148 4.00 32.98 21.52
C ALA A 148 4.73 33.91 22.53
N THR A 149 6.03 34.18 22.38
CA THR A 149 6.80 34.96 23.38
C THR A 149 7.42 36.24 22.81
N ARG A 150 6.70 36.95 21.93
CA ARG A 150 7.10 38.30 21.51
C ARG A 150 5.88 39.19 21.25
N LYS A 151 5.05 39.38 22.27
CA LYS A 151 4.11 40.52 22.40
C LYS A 151 3.80 40.72 23.89
N GLN A 152 4.76 41.28 24.63
CA GLN A 152 4.56 41.99 25.90
C GLN A 152 5.95 42.44 26.32
N ASP A 153 6.35 43.61 25.82
CA ASP A 153 7.37 44.49 26.42
C ASP A 153 7.35 45.78 25.57
N HIS A 154 6.41 46.65 25.90
CA HIS A 154 6.48 48.08 25.59
C HIS A 154 6.28 48.81 26.93
N PRO A 155 7.30 49.52 27.44
CA PRO A 155 7.09 50.60 28.40
C PRO A 155 6.49 51.84 27.70
#